data_AF-X1UTM0-F1
#
_entry.id   AF-X1UTM0-F1
#
_cell.length_a   1.000
_cell.length_b   1.000
_cell.length_c   1.000
_cell.angle_alpha   90.00
_cell.angle_beta   90.00
_cell.angle_gamma   90.00
#
_symmetry.space_group_name_H-M   'P 1'
#
loop_
_entity.id
_entity.type
_entity.pdbx_description
1 polymer ?
#
loop_
_entity_poly.entity_id
_entity_poly.type
_entity_poly.pdbx_seq_one_letter_code
_entity_poly.pdbx_strand_id
1 'polypeptide(L)' 'MVEELKIERRQELVAQSKTRRLTLDEIDELQAILYEELHHDYRVAKIGLLAYLALHAIISYLGYYLRME' A
#
# COMPACT_ATOMS: atom_id res chain seq x y z
N MET A 1 9.65 7.53 -11.98
CA MET A 1 10.15 7.97 -10.66
C MET A 1 11.39 7.18 -10.33
N VAL A 2 12.49 7.86 -10.05
CA VAL A 2 13.72 7.30 -9.47
C VAL A 2 13.33 6.59 -8.17
N GLU A 3 13.77 5.35 -7.91
CA GLU A 3 13.32 4.51 -6.77
C GLU A 3 13.28 5.24 -5.42
N GLU A 4 14.22 6.15 -5.16
CA GLU A 4 14.25 6.98 -3.96
C GLU A 4 12.96 7.79 -3.74
N LEU A 5 12.40 8.38 -4.81
CA LEU A 5 11.16 9.14 -4.74
C LEU A 5 9.95 8.24 -4.41
N LYS A 6 9.96 6.97 -4.83
CA LYS A 6 8.91 6.00 -4.44
C LYS A 6 8.99 5.65 -2.95
N ILE A 7 10.21 5.48 -2.42
CA ILE A 7 10.43 5.15 -1.01
C ILE A 7 9.99 6.30 -0.09
N GLU A 8 10.41 7.54 -0.40
CA GLU A 8 10.02 8.74 0.35
C GLU A 8 8.50 8.92 0.34
N ARG A 9 7.86 8.80 -0.84
CA ARG A 9 6.41 8.94 -0.98
C ARG A 9 5.64 7.87 -0.21
N ARG A 10 6.11 6.62 -0.24
CA ARG A 10 5.52 5.53 0.55
C ARG A 10 5.60 5.81 2.06
N GLN A 11 6.73 6.31 2.55
CA GLN A 11 6.88 6.63 3.98
C GLN A 11 5.93 7.73 4.41
N GLU A 12 5.74 8.76 3.57
CA GLU A 12 4.78 9.83 3.80
C GLU A 12 3.34 9.29 3.90
N LEU A 13 2.90 8.51 2.92
CA LEU A 13 1.57 7.91 2.88
C LEU A 13 1.31 6.97 4.07
N VAL A 14 2.30 6.18 4.48
CA VAL A 14 2.22 5.33 5.69
C VAL A 14 2.16 6.16 6.97
N ALA A 15 2.85 7.29 7.05
CA ALA A 15 2.75 8.19 8.20
C ALA A 15 1.35 8.83 8.27
N GLN A 16 0.80 9.25 7.13
CA GLN A 16 -0.55 9.79 7.03
C GLN A 16 -1.63 8.76 7.39
N SER A 17 -1.45 7.49 6.98
CA SER A 17 -2.38 6.39 7.30
C SER A 17 -2.57 6.21 8.81
N LYS A 18 -1.48 6.30 9.59
CA LYS A 18 -1.50 6.21 11.06
C LYS A 18 -2.31 7.33 11.70
N THR A 19 -2.42 8.48 11.03
CA THR A 19 -3.16 9.65 11.52
C THR A 19 -4.58 9.75 10.96
N ARG A 20 -5.04 8.77 10.16
CA ARG A 20 -6.34 8.76 9.47
C ARG A 20 -6.58 10.00 8.59
N ARG A 21 -5.53 10.53 7.96
CA ARG A 21 -5.60 11.73 7.11
C ARG A 21 -5.51 11.43 5.61
N LEU A 22 -5.43 10.16 5.23
CA LEU A 22 -5.37 9.78 3.83
C LEU A 22 -6.67 10.10 3.12
N THR A 23 -6.56 10.76 1.98
CA THR A 23 -7.63 10.85 0.98
C THR A 23 -7.76 9.53 0.21
N LEU A 24 -8.87 9.36 -0.53
CA LEU A 24 -9.07 8.19 -1.38
C LEU A 24 -7.96 8.05 -2.44
N ASP A 25 -7.57 9.15 -3.07
CA ASP A 25 -6.51 9.15 -4.09
C ASP A 25 -5.15 8.71 -3.51
N GLU A 26 -4.84 9.14 -2.29
CA GLU A 26 -3.60 8.76 -1.59
C GLU A 26 -3.61 7.28 -1.15
N ILE A 27 -4.79 6.71 -0.90
CA ILE A 27 -4.91 5.26 -0.66
C ILE A 27 -4.71 4.48 -1.94
N ASP A 28 -5.33 4.91 -3.04
CA ASP A 28 -5.14 4.27 -4.34
C ASP A 28 -3.65 4.35 -4.76
N GLU A 29 -2.97 5.46 -4.48
CA GLU A 29 -1.52 5.61 -4.66
C GLU A 29 -0.71 4.64 -3.76
N LEU A 30 -1.00 4.62 -2.45
CA LEU A 30 -0.32 3.71 -1.51
C LEU A 30 -0.55 2.25 -1.88
N GLN A 31 -1.76 1.91 -2.33
CA GLN A 31 -2.13 0.58 -2.80
C GLN A 31 -1.32 0.20 -4.04
N ALA A 32 -1.17 1.09 -5.01
CA ALA A 32 -0.38 0.83 -6.21
C ALA A 32 1.10 0.59 -5.88
N ILE A 33 1.70 1.41 -5.00
CA ILE A 33 3.09 1.26 -4.56
C ILE A 33 3.29 -0.09 -3.84
N LEU A 34 2.44 -0.38 -2.84
CA LEU A 34 2.56 -1.62 -2.06
C LEU A 34 2.31 -2.86 -2.93
N TYR A 35 1.36 -2.79 -3.87
CA TYR A 35 1.09 -3.90 -4.79
C TYR A 35 2.30 -4.20 -5.68
N GLU A 36 2.96 -3.18 -6.22
CA GLU A 36 4.17 -3.34 -7.03
C GLU A 36 5.32 -3.96 -6.21
N GLU A 37 5.58 -3.44 -5.00
CA GLU A 37 6.61 -3.98 -4.08
C GLU A 37 6.33 -5.44 -3.69
N LEU A 38 5.10 -5.72 -3.29
CA LEU A 38 4.69 -7.06 -2.85
C LEU A 38 4.68 -8.08 -3.98
N HIS A 39 4.24 -7.68 -5.17
CA HIS A 39 4.26 -8.54 -6.34
C HIS A 39 5.69 -8.85 -6.77
N HIS A 40 6.58 -7.85 -6.74
CA HIS A 40 8.00 -8.06 -6.94
C HIS A 40 8.57 -9.04 -5.92
N ASP A 41 8.36 -8.79 -4.62
CA ASP A 41 8.90 -9.61 -3.54
C ASP A 41 8.33 -11.04 -3.52
N TYR A 42 7.07 -11.23 -3.89
CA TYR A 42 6.50 -12.56 -4.10
C TYR A 42 7.18 -13.28 -5.27
N ARG A 43 7.36 -12.60 -6.41
CA ARG A 43 8.05 -13.18 -7.59
C ARG A 43 9.49 -13.57 -7.30
N VAL A 44 10.17 -12.81 -6.43
CA VAL A 44 11.54 -13.14 -5.98
C VAL A 44 11.57 -13.97 -4.69
N ALA A 45 10.43 -14.53 -4.27
CA ALA A 45 10.26 -15.38 -3.08
C ALA A 45 10.75 -14.77 -1.75
N LYS A 46 10.83 -13.44 -1.65
CA LYS A 46 11.20 -12.69 -0.45
C LYS A 46 10.06 -12.61 0.57
N ILE A 47 8.81 -12.72 0.13
CA ILE A 47 7.62 -12.69 0.97
C ILE A 47 6.78 -13.95 0.72
N GLY A 48 6.25 -14.53 1.81
CA GLY A 48 5.34 -15.69 1.72
C GLY A 48 3.94 -15.30 1.22
N LEU A 49 3.29 -16.21 0.49
CA LEU A 49 1.94 -16.01 -0.10
C LEU A 49 0.90 -15.53 0.93
N LEU A 50 0.95 -16.03 2.17
CA LEU A 50 0.02 -15.62 3.23
C LEU A 50 0.20 -14.16 3.65
N ALA A 51 1.44 -13.67 3.70
CA ALA A 51 1.72 -12.28 4.04
C ALA A 51 1.25 -11.33 2.91
N TYR A 52 1.42 -11.74 1.66
CA TYR A 52 0.86 -11.03 0.50
C TYR A 52 -0.67 -10.90 0.60
N LEU A 53 -1.36 -12.02 0.83
CA LEU A 53 -2.83 -12.05 0.91
C LEU A 53 -3.37 -11.22 2.08
N ALA A 54 -2.72 -11.29 3.24
CA ALA A 54 -3.10 -10.50 4.42
C ALA A 54 -2.99 -8.99 4.15
N LEU A 55 -1.89 -8.54 3.54
CA LEU A 55 -1.68 -7.13 3.25
C LEU A 55 -2.64 -6.62 2.16
N HIS A 56 -2.90 -7.42 1.13
CA HIS A 56 -3.89 -7.11 0.10
C HIS A 56 -5.31 -6.94 0.69
N ALA A 57 -5.70 -7.80 1.63
CA ALA A 57 -7.00 -7.72 2.30
C ALA A 57 -7.14 -6.44 3.16
N ILE A 58 -6.08 -6.06 3.91
CA ILE A 58 -6.08 -4.85 4.73
C ILE A 58 -6.25 -3.59 3.87
N ILE A 59 -5.51 -3.49 2.78
CA ILE A 59 -5.58 -2.33 1.88
C ILE A 59 -6.95 -2.25 1.20
N SER A 60 -7.45 -3.39 0.69
CA SER A 60 -8.78 -3.45 0.06
C SER A 60 -9.90 -3.05 1.03
N TYR A 61 -9.79 -3.43 2.31
CA TYR A 61 -10.71 -3.03 3.35
C TYR A 61 -10.69 -1.52 3.63
N LEU A 62 -9.49 -0.92 3.71
CA LEU A 62 -9.34 0.53 3.89
C LEU A 62 -9.98 1.32 2.73
N GLY A 63 -9.75 0.89 1.49
CA GLY A 63 -10.37 1.50 0.32
C GLY A 63 -11.89 1.35 0.29
N TYR A 64 -12.43 0.20 0.71
CA TYR A 64 -13.87 -0.01 0.81
C TYR A 64 -14.53 0.91 1.86
N TYR A 65 -13.93 1.02 3.05
CA TYR A 65 -14.48 1.84 4.13
C TYR A 65 -14.64 3.31 3.74
N LEU A 66 -13.60 3.90 3.12
CA LEU A 66 -13.62 5.31 2.72
C LEU A 66 -14.50 5.64 1.52
N ARG A 67 -14.90 4.65 0.72
CA ARG A 67 -15.87 4.84 -0.37
C ARG A 67 -17.32 4.81 0.10
N MET A 68 -17.56 4.33 1.32
CA MET A 68 -18.90 4.21 1.93
C MET A 68 -19.20 5.36 2.90
N GLU A 69 -18.19 6.15 3.26
CA GLU A 69 -18.27 7.36 4.11
C GLU A 69 -18.54 8.59 3.24
#